data_AF-A0A5C9BSN4-F1
#
_entry.id   AF-A0A5C9BSN4-F1
#
_cell.length_a   1.000
_cell.length_b   1.000
_cell.length_c   1.000
_cell.angle_alpha   90.00
_cell.angle_beta   90.00
_cell.angle_gamma   90.00
#
_symmetry.space_group_name_H-M   'P 1'
#
loop_
_entity.id
_entity.type
_entity.pdbx_description
1 polymer ?
#
loop_
_entity_poly.entity_id
_entity_poly.type
_entity_poly.pdbx_seq_one_letter_code
_entity_poly.pdbx_strand_id
1 'polypeptide(L)'
;MAKYFIAYAYFVPHGSQGFGNIEVDRSWPIAGTADIQELTERITDSMRRTTRQPNLTLTIISWQLFEADIGRKLYDETPPDNLVEFRPKS
;
A
#
# COMPACT_ATOMS: atom_id res chain seq x y z
N MET A 1 -13.53 0.95 -14.39
CA MET A 1 -12.09 1.26 -14.36
C MET A 1 -11.45 0.33 -13.34
N ALA A 2 -10.39 -0.39 -13.71
CA ALA A 2 -9.69 -1.29 -12.81
C ALA A 2 -9.14 -0.49 -11.61
N LYS A 3 -9.44 -0.93 -10.39
CA LYS A 3 -8.89 -0.31 -9.17
C LYS A 3 -7.71 -1.15 -8.69
N TYR A 4 -6.75 -0.55 -8.01
CA TYR A 4 -5.54 -1.22 -7.55
C TYR A 4 -5.25 -0.87 -6.10
N PHE A 5 -4.79 -1.86 -5.33
CA PHE A 5 -4.11 -1.64 -4.05
C PHE A 5 -2.61 -1.54 -4.31
N ILE A 6 -1.97 -0.53 -3.72
CA ILE A 6 -0.56 -0.21 -4.02
C ILE A 6 0.18 -0.01 -2.71
N ALA A 7 1.19 -0.84 -2.47
CA ALA A 7 2.07 -0.75 -1.32
C ALA A 7 3.40 -0.10 -1.70
N TYR A 8 3.89 0.82 -0.88
CA TYR A 8 5.16 1.51 -1.08
C TYR A 8 5.98 1.58 0.21
N ALA A 9 7.30 1.69 0.05
CA ALA A 9 8.21 2.11 1.10
C ALA A 9 8.84 3.45 0.74
N TYR A 10 9.12 4.25 1.77
CA TYR A 10 9.92 5.46 1.62
C TYR A 10 11.14 5.44 2.53
N PHE A 11 12.19 6.12 2.09
CA PHE A 11 13.47 6.20 2.75
C PHE A 11 13.93 7.66 2.77
N VAL A 12 14.38 8.13 3.93
CA VAL A 12 15.04 9.43 4.08
C VAL A 12 16.52 9.18 4.42
N PRO A 13 17.48 9.70 3.63
CA PRO A 13 18.90 9.53 3.93
C PRO A 13 19.24 10.02 5.34
N HIS A 14 19.93 9.19 6.13
CA HIS A 14 20.25 9.45 7.55
C HIS A 14 19.03 9.74 8.45
N GLY A 15 17.84 9.34 8.01
CA GLY A 15 16.58 9.57 8.70
C GLY A 15 15.74 8.31 8.84
N SER A 16 14.43 8.51 8.95
CA SER A 16 13.45 7.43 9.11
C SER A 16 13.14 6.72 7.79
N GLN A 17 12.82 5.44 7.89
CA GLN A 17 12.15 4.66 6.83
C GLN A 17 10.71 4.35 7.24
N GLY A 18 9.84 4.12 6.26
CA GLY A 18 8.44 3.75 6.53
C GLY A 18 7.76 3.07 5.36
N PHE A 19 6.59 2.52 5.64
CA PHE A 19 5.74 1.80 4.69
C PHE A 19 4.36 2.45 4.65
N GLY A 20 3.72 2.44 3.49
CA GLY A 20 2.39 2.99 3.29
C GLY A 20 1.65 2.29 2.17
N ASN A 21 0.34 2.50 2.14
CA ASN A 21 -0.54 1.94 1.12
C ASN A 21 -1.39 3.04 0.50
N ILE A 22 -1.74 2.87 -0.77
CA ILE A 22 -2.77 3.67 -1.44
C ILE A 22 -4.02 2.83 -1.51
N GLU A 23 -5.07 3.35 -0.88
CA GLU A 23 -6.38 2.73 -0.87
C GLU A 23 -7.02 2.78 -2.25
N VAL A 24 -7.88 1.80 -2.46
CA VAL A 24 -8.62 1.49 -3.69
C VAL A 24 -9.43 2.70 -4.20
N ASP A 25 -9.95 3.54 -3.30
CA ASP A 25 -10.72 4.73 -3.68
C ASP A 25 -9.87 5.88 -4.19
N ARG A 26 -8.54 5.78 -4.05
CA ARG A 26 -7.54 6.68 -4.64
C ARG A 26 -6.73 5.97 -5.73
N SER A 27 -7.21 4.83 -6.23
CA SER A 27 -6.47 4.01 -7.17
C SER A 27 -6.30 4.70 -8.53
N TRP A 28 -5.10 4.56 -9.09
CA TRP A 28 -4.78 4.96 -10.46
C TRP A 28 -5.07 3.82 -11.45
N PRO A 29 -5.41 4.09 -12.72
CA PRO A 29 -5.33 3.08 -13.76
C PRO A 29 -3.87 2.64 -13.93
N ILE A 30 -3.63 1.33 -13.93
CA ILE A 30 -2.32 0.73 -14.17
C ILE A 30 -2.45 -0.20 -15.37
N ALA A 31 -1.98 0.21 -16.54
CA ALA A 31 -1.92 -0.58 -17.75
C ALA A 31 -0.56 -1.29 -17.90
N GLY A 32 0.50 -0.74 -17.30
CA GLY A 32 1.84 -1.34 -17.33
C GLY A 32 2.85 -0.67 -16.41
N THR A 33 4.13 -1.00 -16.62
CA THR A 33 5.26 -0.51 -15.79
C THR A 33 5.49 1.00 -15.89
N ALA A 34 5.17 1.62 -17.02
CA ALA A 34 5.26 3.08 -17.19
C ALA A 34 4.33 3.82 -16.22
N ASP A 35 3.12 3.31 -16.00
CA ASP A 35 2.15 3.91 -15.07
C ASP A 35 2.63 3.79 -13.62
N ILE A 36 3.33 2.69 -13.28
CA ILE A 36 3.96 2.50 -11.97
C ILE A 36 5.07 3.52 -11.74
N GLN A 37 5.87 3.82 -12.77
CA GLN A 37 6.92 4.82 -12.65
C GLN A 37 6.33 6.22 -12.44
N GLU A 38 5.37 6.63 -13.28
CA GLU A 38 4.69 7.93 -13.12
C GLU A 38 4.04 8.05 -11.73
N LEU A 39 3.38 6.98 -11.28
CA LEU A 39 2.76 6.94 -9.97
C LEU A 39 3.82 7.05 -8.86
N THR A 40 4.93 6.32 -8.96
CA THR A 40 6.05 6.39 -7.99
C THR A 40 6.55 7.82 -7.87
N GLU A 41 6.77 8.51 -8.99
CA GLU A 41 7.23 9.90 -9.02
C GLU A 41 6.21 10.85 -8.34
N ARG A 42 4.92 10.72 -8.68
CA ARG A 42 3.84 11.53 -8.08
C ARG A 42 3.75 11.35 -6.57
N ILE A 43 3.80 10.11 -6.07
CA ILE A 43 3.73 9.85 -4.62
C ILE A 43 4.99 10.37 -3.94
N THR A 44 6.16 10.15 -4.55
CA THR A 44 7.44 10.66 -4.03
C THR A 44 7.37 12.17 -3.84
N ASP A 45 6.93 12.92 -4.85
CA ASP A 45 6.81 14.37 -4.77
C ASP A 45 5.79 14.82 -3.72
N SER A 46 4.65 14.15 -3.64
CA SER A 46 3.63 14.44 -2.62
C SER A 46 4.17 14.22 -1.20
N MET A 47 4.89 13.11 -0.98
CA MET A 47 5.52 12.78 0.30
C MET A 47 6.62 13.79 0.65
N ARG A 48 7.48 14.17 -0.30
CA ARG A 48 8.51 15.20 -0.10
C ARG A 48 7.91 16.52 0.37
N ARG A 49 6.82 16.97 -0.25
CA ARG A 49 6.12 18.22 0.11
C ARG A 49 5.47 18.12 1.49
N THR A 50 4.77 17.02 1.76
CA THR A 50 4.02 16.82 3.01
C THR A 50 4.96 16.68 4.22
N THR A 51 6.04 15.93 4.06
CA THR A 51 7.02 15.67 5.14
C THR A 51 8.14 16.70 5.23
N ARG A 52 8.23 17.62 4.25
CA ARG A 52 9.35 18.58 4.09
C ARG A 52 10.72 17.91 3.98
N GLN A 53 10.77 16.70 3.42
CA GLN A 53 11.99 15.92 3.22
C GLN A 53 12.33 15.85 1.73
N PRO A 54 13.12 16.79 1.16
CA PRO A 54 13.38 16.84 -0.28
C PRO A 54 14.18 15.65 -0.80
N ASN A 55 14.97 15.02 0.06
CA ASN A 55 15.80 13.86 -0.28
C ASN A 55 15.08 12.51 -0.05
N LEU A 56 13.79 12.52 0.28
CA LEU A 56 13.01 11.31 0.42
C LEU A 56 12.96 10.56 -0.92
N THR A 57 13.22 9.27 -0.89
CA THR A 57 13.02 8.34 -2.00
C THR A 57 11.88 7.39 -1.66
N LEU A 58 11.15 6.95 -2.68
CA LEU A 58 10.05 6.01 -2.50
C LEU A 58 10.12 4.95 -3.60
N THR A 59 9.74 3.73 -3.24
CA THR A 59 9.61 2.62 -4.17
C THR A 59 8.27 1.94 -3.99
N ILE A 60 7.59 1.65 -5.09
CA ILE A 60 6.41 0.79 -5.09
C ILE A 60 6.89 -0.66 -4.99
N ILE A 61 6.46 -1.33 -3.92
CA ILE A 61 6.87 -2.71 -3.61
C ILE A 61 5.91 -3.71 -4.27
N SER A 62 4.64 -3.34 -4.36
CA SER A 62 3.58 -4.20 -4.89
C SER A 62 2.42 -3.36 -5.40
N TRP A 63 1.79 -3.84 -6.48
CA TRP A 63 0.47 -3.39 -6.91
C TRP A 63 -0.35 -4.62 -7.28
N GLN A 64 -1.62 -4.64 -6.86
CA GLN A 64 -2.54 -5.74 -7.13
C GLN A 64 -3.86 -5.18 -7.61
N LEU A 65 -4.43 -5.81 -8.65
CA LEU A 65 -5.78 -5.49 -9.09
C LEU A 65 -6.72 -5.74 -7.92
N PHE A 66 -7.49 -4.73 -7.57
CA PHE A 66 -8.56 -4.87 -6.61
C PHE A 66 -9.73 -5.57 -7.29
N GLU A 67 -9.85 -6.88 -7.03
CA GLU A 67 -11.05 -7.62 -7.37
C GLU A 67 -12.16 -7.22 -6.38
N ALA A 68 -13.29 -6.75 -6.91
CA ALA A 68 -14.45 -6.37 -6.09
C ALA A 68 -15.02 -7.54 -5.26
N ASP A 69 -14.65 -8.78 -5.59
CA ASP A 69 -15.15 -10.01 -4.98
C ASP A 69 -14.31 -10.53 -3.80
N ILE A 70 -13.31 -9.78 -3.32
CA ILE A 70 -12.87 -9.94 -1.93
C ILE A 70 -13.93 -9.26 -1.05
N GLY A 71 -15.14 -9.81 -1.06
CA GLY A 71 -16.05 -9.66 0.04
C GLY A 71 -15.22 -9.93 1.29
N ARG A 72 -15.15 -8.96 2.19
CA ARG A 72 -14.75 -9.24 3.57
C ARG A 72 -15.55 -10.47 3.94
N LYS A 73 -14.92 -11.65 3.97
CA LYS A 73 -15.45 -12.77 4.73
C LYS A 73 -15.39 -12.26 6.16
N LEU A 74 -16.38 -11.46 6.54
CA LEU A 74 -16.97 -11.55 7.85
C LEU A 74 -17.22 -13.05 7.96
N TYR A 75 -16.35 -13.74 8.70
CA TYR A 75 -16.58 -15.12 9.05
C TYR A 75 -17.92 -15.12 9.77
N ASP A 76 -18.98 -15.42 9.05
CA ASP A 76 -20.31 -15.42 9.65
C ASP A 76 -20.43 -16.61 10.59
N GLU A 77 -19.67 -17.70 10.38
CA GLU A 77 -19.68 -18.85 11.27
C GLU A 77 -18.30 -19.53 11.31
N THR A 78 -17.67 -19.48 12.49
CA THR A 78 -16.47 -20.22 12.94
C THR A 78 -15.12 -19.89 12.24
N PRO A 79 -14.07 -19.48 12.98
CA PRO A 79 -12.72 -19.37 12.42
C PRO A 79 -12.23 -20.75 11.94
N PRO A 80 -11.56 -20.85 10.77
CA PRO A 80 -10.89 -22.08 10.37
C PRO A 80 -9.76 -22.38 11.37
N ASP A 81 -9.60 -23.66 11.73
CA ASP A 81 -8.67 -24.22 12.74
C ASP A 81 -7.19 -23.80 12.59
N ASN A 82 -6.86 -23.16 11.48
CA ASN A 82 -5.54 -22.74 11.07
C ASN A 82 -5.21 -21.26 11.42
N LEU A 83 -6.06 -20.57 12.20
CA LEU A 83 -5.77 -19.23 12.70
C LEU A 83 -5.13 -19.29 14.11
N VAL A 84 -3.83 -19.01 14.19
CA VAL A 84 -3.13 -18.86 15.47
C VAL A 84 -3.39 -17.46 16.03
N GLU A 85 -4.34 -17.34 16.95
CA GLU A 85 -4.54 -16.12 17.75
C GLU A 85 -3.50 -16.01 18.86
N PHE A 86 -2.73 -14.92 18.86
CA PHE A 86 -1.90 -14.54 20.01
C PHE A 86 -2.78 -13.85 21.06
N ARG A 87 -3.07 -14.53 22.17
CA ARG A 87 -3.68 -13.90 23.35
C ARG A 87 -2.59 -13.35 24.28
N PRO A 88 -2.57 -12.05 24.62
CA PRO A 88 -1.69 -11.56 25.66
C PRO A 88 -2.12 -12.13 27.01
N LYS A 89 -1.15 -12.71 27.74
CA LYS A 89 -1.38 -13.26 29.09
C LYS A 89 -1.77 -12.14 30.05
N SER A 90 -2.89 -12.32 30.74
CA SER A 90 -3.28 -11.55 31.92
C SER A 90 -2.37 -11.87 33.09
#